data_AF-A0AAD2K8A7-F1
#
_entry.id   AF-A0AAD2K8A7-F1
#
_cell.length_a   1.000
_cell.length_b   1.000
_cell.length_c   1.000
_cell.angle_alpha   90.00
_cell.angle_beta   90.00
_cell.angle_gamma   90.00
#
_symmetry.space_group_name_H-M   'P 1'
#
loop_
_entity.id
_entity.type
_entity.pdbx_description
1 polymer ?
#
loop_
_entity_poly.entity_id
_entity_poly.type
_entity_poly.pdbx_seq_one_letter_code
_entity_poly.pdbx_strand_id
1 'polypeptide(L)'
;MRSDSKGKPPGLKSHAVGLGSSSLQDTTEVLESFSVSPTGLEEAGDGEVLENLPGQDELGGLRLLMSQLSLEPCPVGDLAAQFAALALENCQPFPGDDQPPSQGRFWLYNIGDGRHHIADAETPLAFNDIEQCTVPSECLQDPKFQIGAYWAQKCLAELGQTDEDLLRQEPFAVELGDAPLAMTLIKLEEMEQEEGGGMGMGPSFSVRNCVNSKYRFLHRASGVSMELDRRSLLDASFDLRAWRRNLLRGNC
;
A
#
# COMPACT_ATOMS: atom_id res chain seq x y z
N MET A 1 38.49 -24.39 -48.06
CA MET A 1 38.00 -23.06 -48.47
C MET A 1 36.91 -22.64 -47.51
N ARG A 2 36.89 -21.36 -47.15
CA ARG A 2 36.26 -20.78 -45.96
C ARG A 2 34.73 -20.89 -45.97
N SER A 3 34.17 -21.22 -44.80
CA SER A 3 32.75 -21.07 -44.46
C SER A 3 32.63 -19.80 -43.62
N ASP A 4 31.85 -18.83 -44.09
CA ASP A 4 31.51 -17.60 -43.36
C ASP A 4 29.99 -17.58 -43.12
N SER A 5 29.55 -18.08 -41.96
CA SER A 5 28.22 -17.80 -41.41
C SER A 5 28.38 -17.00 -40.13
N LYS A 6 28.36 -15.67 -40.26
CA LYS A 6 28.27 -14.72 -39.13
C LYS A 6 26.89 -14.81 -38.48
N GLY A 7 26.78 -15.55 -37.38
CA GLY A 7 25.65 -15.47 -36.46
C GLY A 7 25.77 -14.21 -35.58
N LYS A 8 24.72 -13.38 -35.56
CA LYS A 8 24.53 -12.31 -34.56
C LYS A 8 23.88 -12.92 -33.30
N PRO A 9 24.25 -12.49 -32.07
CA PRO A 9 23.55 -12.93 -30.87
C PRO A 9 22.19 -12.23 -30.73
N PRO A 10 21.16 -12.90 -30.15
CA PRO A 10 19.87 -12.27 -29.89
C PRO A 10 19.98 -11.24 -28.76
N GLY A 11 19.46 -10.04 -29.02
CA GLY A 11 19.43 -8.93 -28.07
C GLY A 11 18.43 -9.17 -26.94
N LEU A 12 18.90 -8.95 -25.71
CA LEU A 12 18.07 -8.80 -24.52
C LEU A 12 17.19 -7.55 -24.68
N LYS A 13 15.88 -7.75 -24.80
CA LYS A 13 14.89 -6.68 -24.67
C LYS A 13 14.63 -6.47 -23.19
N SER A 14 15.10 -5.34 -22.67
CA SER A 14 14.69 -4.78 -21.38
C SER A 14 13.24 -4.33 -21.47
N HIS A 15 12.34 -5.02 -20.76
CA HIS A 15 10.97 -4.56 -20.53
C HIS A 15 10.97 -3.62 -19.33
N ALA A 16 10.66 -2.34 -19.59
CA ALA A 16 10.24 -1.41 -18.56
C ALA A 16 8.80 -1.78 -18.17
N VAL A 17 8.58 -2.09 -16.89
CA VAL A 17 7.23 -2.23 -16.33
C VAL A 17 6.67 -0.81 -16.21
N GLY A 18 5.86 -0.43 -17.20
CA GLY A 18 5.01 0.74 -17.11
C GLY A 18 3.78 0.38 -16.29
N LEU A 19 3.61 1.05 -15.14
CA LEU A 19 2.35 1.02 -14.40
C LEU A 19 1.31 1.72 -15.28
N GLY A 20 0.41 0.92 -15.85
CA GLY A 20 -0.68 1.38 -16.68
C GLY A 20 -1.67 2.18 -15.84
N SER A 21 -1.80 3.46 -16.17
CA SER A 21 -2.92 4.30 -15.81
C SER A 21 -4.14 3.83 -16.61
N SER A 22 -5.07 3.16 -15.92
CA SER A 22 -6.40 2.87 -16.44
C SER A 22 -7.30 4.10 -16.25
N SER A 23 -7.44 4.84 -17.35
CA SER A 23 -8.69 5.45 -17.86
C SER A 23 -9.92 5.35 -16.94
N LEU A 24 -10.14 6.36 -16.09
CA LEU A 24 -11.45 6.64 -15.52
C LEU A 24 -12.33 7.28 -16.61
N GLN A 25 -13.37 6.54 -16.97
CA GLN A 25 -14.38 6.93 -17.93
C GLN A 25 -15.33 7.96 -17.31
N ASP A 26 -15.74 8.89 -18.17
CA ASP A 26 -16.87 9.79 -18.03
C ASP A 26 -18.09 9.10 -17.39
N THR A 27 -18.55 9.64 -16.25
CA THR A 27 -19.95 9.55 -15.86
C THR A 27 -20.50 10.96 -15.68
N THR A 28 -21.31 11.33 -16.67
CA THR A 28 -22.15 12.51 -16.76
C THR A 28 -23.17 12.60 -15.63
N GLU A 29 -23.15 13.76 -14.97
CA GLU A 29 -24.29 14.56 -14.46
C GLU A 29 -25.66 13.89 -14.33
N VAL A 30 -26.14 13.74 -13.09
CA VAL A 30 -27.53 14.06 -12.70
C VAL A 30 -27.51 14.68 -11.29
N LEU A 31 -27.50 16.02 -11.24
CA LEU A 31 -27.72 16.80 -10.02
C LEU A 31 -29.24 16.98 -9.82
N GLU A 32 -29.87 16.13 -9.01
CA GLU A 32 -31.21 16.44 -8.49
C GLU A 32 -31.09 17.38 -7.29
N SER A 33 -31.63 18.57 -7.50
CA SER A 33 -31.59 19.71 -6.59
C SER A 33 -32.64 19.54 -5.49
N PHE A 34 -32.23 19.38 -4.24
CA PHE A 34 -33.13 19.56 -3.09
C PHE A 34 -32.90 20.94 -2.48
N SER A 35 -33.75 21.86 -2.89
CA SER A 35 -33.95 23.17 -2.29
C SER A 35 -34.67 22.99 -0.94
N VAL A 36 -33.95 23.16 0.17
CA VAL A 36 -34.58 23.32 1.48
C VAL A 36 -34.56 24.80 1.84
N SER A 37 -35.73 25.43 1.72
CA SER A 37 -35.97 26.78 2.26
C SER A 37 -35.93 26.76 3.78
N PRO A 38 -35.16 27.64 4.44
CA PRO A 38 -35.30 27.84 5.88
C PRO A 38 -36.43 28.83 6.16
N THR A 39 -37.48 28.35 6.82
CA THR A 39 -38.56 29.20 7.36
C THR A 39 -38.19 29.61 8.78
N GLY A 40 -37.88 30.90 8.92
CA GLY A 40 -38.00 31.81 10.07
C GLY A 40 -37.92 31.33 11.52
N LEU A 41 -37.19 32.09 12.33
CA LEU A 41 -37.74 32.67 13.56
C LEU A 41 -36.88 33.84 14.05
N GLU A 42 -37.58 34.91 14.42
CA GLU A 42 -37.08 36.12 15.07
C GLU A 42 -36.55 35.80 16.47
N GLU A 43 -35.49 36.47 16.92
CA GLU A 43 -35.49 37.14 18.23
C GLU A 43 -34.32 38.11 18.34
N ALA A 44 -34.66 39.32 18.78
CA ALA A 44 -33.73 40.38 19.13
C ALA A 44 -33.10 40.07 20.50
N GLY A 45 -31.79 40.19 20.60
CA GLY A 45 -31.06 40.07 21.85
C GLY A 45 -29.68 40.69 21.72
N ASP A 46 -29.55 41.92 22.21
CA ASP A 46 -28.27 42.55 22.54
C ASP A 46 -27.50 41.66 23.52
N GLY A 47 -26.29 41.28 23.14
CA GLY A 47 -25.39 40.48 23.96
C GLY A 47 -24.02 40.42 23.32
N GLU A 48 -23.13 41.31 23.75
CA GLU A 48 -21.70 41.23 23.48
C GLU A 48 -21.16 39.87 23.95
N VAL A 49 -20.69 39.04 23.01
CA VAL A 49 -19.62 38.07 23.28
C VAL A 49 -18.65 38.11 22.12
N LEU A 50 -17.55 38.79 22.35
CA LEU A 50 -16.40 38.88 21.46
C LEU A 50 -15.65 37.54 21.54
N GLU A 51 -16.16 36.50 20.86
CA GLU A 51 -15.44 35.26 20.61
C GLU A 51 -14.38 35.49 19.54
N ASN A 52 -13.31 36.19 19.91
CA ASN A 52 -12.02 36.00 19.26
C ASN A 52 -11.45 34.66 19.75
N LEU A 53 -11.97 33.56 19.20
CA LEU A 53 -11.26 32.29 19.28
C LEU A 53 -9.97 32.43 18.45
N PRO A 54 -8.78 32.26 19.05
CA PRO A 54 -7.54 32.23 18.28
C PRO A 54 -7.64 31.14 17.21
N GLY A 55 -7.25 31.53 16.00
CA GLY A 55 -7.56 30.86 14.75
C GLY A 55 -7.19 29.38 14.73
N GLN A 56 -8.01 28.62 14.01
CA GLN A 56 -7.76 27.23 13.61
C GLN A 56 -6.42 27.05 12.85
N ASP A 57 -5.74 28.12 12.46
CA ASP A 57 -4.38 28.11 11.91
C ASP A 57 -3.29 27.75 12.96
N GLU A 58 -3.49 28.04 14.26
CA GLU A 58 -2.50 27.69 15.29
C GLU A 58 -2.48 26.19 15.61
N LEU A 59 -3.61 25.51 15.45
CA LEU A 59 -3.69 24.04 15.59
C LEU A 59 -2.95 23.32 14.45
N GLY A 60 -3.00 23.87 13.23
CA GLY A 60 -2.23 23.37 12.10
C GLY A 60 -0.72 23.47 12.35
N GLY A 61 -0.27 24.62 12.89
CA GLY A 61 1.12 24.83 13.28
C GLY A 61 1.59 23.91 14.43
N LEU A 62 0.75 23.71 15.46
CA LEU A 62 1.04 22.78 16.56
C LEU A 62 1.09 21.33 16.10
N ARG A 63 0.23 20.90 15.17
CA ARG A 63 0.26 19.54 14.60
C ARG A 63 1.54 19.28 13.81
N LEU A 64 2.01 20.28 13.06
CA LEU A 64 3.29 20.24 12.33
C LEU A 64 4.49 20.23 13.30
N LEU A 65 4.40 20.96 14.41
CA LEU A 65 5.39 20.91 15.49
C LEU A 65 5.38 19.56 16.21
N MET A 66 4.21 18.97 16.47
CA MET A 66 4.10 17.66 17.12
C MET A 66 4.56 16.50 16.20
N SER A 67 4.35 16.59 14.88
CA SER A 67 4.92 15.63 13.93
C SER A 67 6.44 15.75 13.83
N GLN A 68 6.98 16.97 13.94
CA GLN A 68 8.43 17.21 14.02
C GLN A 68 9.05 16.78 15.36
N LEU A 69 8.29 16.87 16.45
CA LEU A 69 8.72 16.56 17.82
C LEU A 69 8.42 15.12 18.26
N SER A 70 7.65 14.35 17.49
CA SER A 70 7.52 12.91 17.72
C SER A 70 8.87 12.25 17.37
N LEU A 71 9.71 12.20 18.40
CA LEU A 71 10.97 11.46 18.46
C LEU A 71 10.74 9.99 18.86
N GLU A 72 9.49 9.60 19.09
CA GLU A 72 9.16 8.22 19.40
C GLU A 72 9.41 7.33 18.18
N PRO A 73 10.14 6.21 18.35
CA PRO A 73 10.36 5.27 17.28
C PRO A 73 9.03 4.81 16.68
N CYS A 74 8.89 4.92 15.36
CA CYS A 74 7.73 4.42 14.64
C CYS A 74 8.15 3.18 13.82
N PRO A 75 8.15 1.99 14.44
CA PRO A 75 8.56 0.77 13.74
C PRO A 75 7.66 0.51 12.55
N VAL A 76 8.25 0.16 11.41
CA VAL A 76 7.53 -0.05 10.15
C VAL A 76 6.66 -1.32 10.18
N GLY A 77 6.94 -2.24 11.11
CA GLY A 77 6.26 -3.51 11.25
C GLY A 77 6.61 -4.48 10.10
N ASP A 78 5.79 -5.51 9.93
CA ASP A 78 5.99 -6.49 8.85
C ASP A 78 5.48 -5.92 7.53
N LEU A 79 6.38 -5.40 6.70
CA LEU A 79 6.04 -4.78 5.43
C LEU A 79 5.51 -5.79 4.40
N ALA A 80 5.99 -7.04 4.43
CA ALA A 80 5.54 -8.07 3.51
C ALA A 80 4.09 -8.49 3.83
N ALA A 81 3.78 -8.69 5.11
CA ALA A 81 2.43 -9.01 5.57
C ALA A 81 1.44 -7.87 5.27
N GLN A 82 1.83 -6.62 5.52
CA GLN A 82 1.00 -5.44 5.19
C GLN A 82 0.71 -5.36 3.69
N PHE A 83 1.72 -5.56 2.83
CA PHE A 83 1.50 -5.55 1.39
C PHE A 83 0.62 -6.70 0.92
N ALA A 84 0.83 -7.90 1.46
CA ALA A 84 0.04 -9.07 1.11
C ALA A 84 -1.44 -8.91 1.51
N ALA A 85 -1.73 -8.26 2.65
CA ALA A 85 -3.08 -7.87 3.01
C ALA A 85 -3.69 -6.95 1.96
N LEU A 86 -2.98 -5.87 1.59
CA LEU A 86 -3.44 -4.95 0.53
C LEU A 86 -3.61 -5.65 -0.83
N ALA A 87 -2.76 -6.62 -1.16
CA ALA A 87 -2.88 -7.40 -2.39
C ALA A 87 -4.15 -8.26 -2.37
N LEU A 88 -4.49 -8.88 -1.23
CA LEU A 88 -5.75 -9.60 -1.04
C LEU A 88 -6.96 -8.69 -1.17
N GLU A 89 -6.89 -7.46 -0.64
CA GLU A 89 -7.96 -6.46 -0.79
C GLU A 89 -8.30 -6.21 -2.28
N ASN A 90 -7.26 -6.12 -3.12
CA ASN A 90 -7.40 -5.90 -4.56
C ASN A 90 -7.83 -7.16 -5.35
N CYS A 91 -7.81 -8.33 -4.71
CA CYS A 91 -8.24 -9.59 -5.33
C CYS A 91 -9.73 -9.89 -5.10
N GLN A 92 -10.41 -9.10 -4.27
CA GLN A 92 -11.83 -9.28 -4.00
C GLN A 92 -12.68 -9.08 -5.27
N PRO A 93 -13.83 -9.76 -5.38
CA PRO A 93 -14.36 -10.77 -4.46
C PRO A 93 -13.68 -12.14 -4.64
N PHE A 94 -13.63 -12.92 -3.56
CA PHE A 94 -13.18 -14.30 -3.53
C PHE A 94 -14.33 -15.29 -3.74
N PRO A 95 -14.03 -16.54 -4.16
CA PRO A 95 -15.04 -17.59 -4.30
C PRO A 95 -15.82 -17.80 -3.00
N GLY A 96 -17.15 -17.73 -3.07
CA GLY A 96 -18.03 -17.86 -1.90
C GLY A 96 -18.37 -16.53 -1.22
N ASP A 97 -17.80 -15.41 -1.67
CA ASP A 97 -18.23 -14.10 -1.20
C ASP A 97 -19.63 -13.76 -1.75
N ASP A 98 -20.55 -13.49 -0.82
CA ASP A 98 -21.90 -13.00 -1.14
C ASP A 98 -21.98 -11.46 -1.11
N GLN A 99 -20.92 -10.80 -0.62
CA GLN A 99 -20.85 -9.35 -0.42
C GLN A 99 -19.92 -8.68 -1.44
N PRO A 100 -20.15 -7.39 -1.76
CA PRO A 100 -19.21 -6.63 -2.57
C PRO A 100 -17.87 -6.42 -1.84
N PRO A 101 -16.79 -6.12 -2.58
CA PRO A 101 -15.48 -5.82 -1.98
C PRO A 101 -15.58 -4.78 -0.87
N SER A 102 -15.01 -5.09 0.30
CA SER A 102 -14.95 -4.20 1.44
C SER A 102 -13.49 -3.81 1.72
N GLN A 103 -13.28 -2.64 2.33
CA GLN A 103 -11.94 -2.18 2.69
C GLN A 103 -11.56 -2.67 4.09
N GLY A 104 -10.33 -3.16 4.21
CA GLY A 104 -9.78 -3.55 5.50
C GLY A 104 -10.41 -4.85 6.01
N ARG A 105 -10.68 -5.78 5.09
CA ARG A 105 -11.14 -7.13 5.37
C ARG A 105 -10.01 -8.04 5.83
N PHE A 106 -8.82 -7.84 5.29
CA PHE A 106 -7.67 -8.72 5.47
C PHE A 106 -6.63 -8.14 6.41
N TRP A 107 -6.15 -8.97 7.33
CA TRP A 107 -4.95 -8.71 8.12
C TRP A 107 -4.04 -9.91 8.11
N LEU A 108 -2.74 -9.68 7.94
CA LEU A 108 -1.73 -10.70 8.09
C LEU A 108 -0.84 -10.38 9.28
N TYR A 109 -0.63 -11.38 10.13
CA TYR A 109 0.29 -11.26 11.26
C TYR A 109 1.11 -12.53 11.44
N ASN A 110 2.35 -12.34 11.88
CA ASN A 110 3.27 -13.44 12.14
C ASN A 110 2.83 -14.20 13.39
N ILE A 111 2.72 -15.53 13.29
CA ILE A 111 2.30 -16.41 14.40
C ILE A 111 3.46 -17.25 14.96
N GLY A 112 4.69 -16.95 14.55
CA GLY A 112 5.87 -17.76 14.86
C GLY A 112 6.14 -18.85 13.81
N ASP A 113 7.23 -19.58 14.01
CA ASP A 113 7.64 -20.73 13.18
C ASP A 113 7.76 -20.46 11.67
N GLY A 114 8.03 -19.22 11.28
CA GLY A 114 8.11 -18.83 9.87
C GLY A 114 6.77 -18.91 9.14
N ARG A 115 5.67 -18.63 9.84
CA ARG A 115 4.32 -18.58 9.29
C ARG A 115 3.59 -17.29 9.64
N HIS A 116 2.70 -16.90 8.74
CA HIS A 116 1.74 -15.83 8.94
C HIS A 116 0.34 -16.40 8.93
N HIS A 117 -0.54 -15.84 9.74
CA HIS A 117 -1.97 -16.11 9.68
C HIS A 117 -2.65 -15.01 8.86
N ILE A 118 -3.55 -15.42 7.97
CA ILE A 118 -4.44 -14.55 7.19
C ILE A 118 -5.77 -14.49 7.93
N ALA A 119 -6.02 -13.36 8.59
CA ALA A 119 -7.32 -13.05 9.15
C ALA A 119 -8.19 -12.37 8.08
N ASP A 120 -9.39 -12.90 7.89
CA ASP A 120 -10.41 -12.42 6.97
C ASP A 120 -11.68 -12.13 7.78
N ALA A 121 -12.11 -10.86 7.83
CA ALA A 121 -13.29 -10.45 8.61
C ALA A 121 -14.61 -11.04 8.11
N GLU A 122 -14.68 -11.43 6.83
CA GLU A 122 -15.94 -11.85 6.19
C GLU A 122 -16.06 -13.36 6.08
N THR A 123 -14.94 -14.09 6.20
CA THR A 123 -14.95 -15.54 6.07
C THR A 123 -14.97 -16.24 7.44
N PRO A 124 -15.92 -17.17 7.69
CA PRO A 124 -15.97 -17.95 8.94
C PRO A 124 -14.71 -18.78 9.21
N LEU A 125 -13.92 -19.07 8.17
CA LEU A 125 -12.65 -19.78 8.22
C LEU A 125 -11.63 -19.12 9.15
N ALA A 126 -11.58 -17.79 9.17
CA ALA A 126 -10.54 -17.06 9.89
C ALA A 126 -10.64 -17.17 11.42
N PHE A 127 -11.84 -17.47 11.95
CA PHE A 127 -12.07 -17.49 13.40
C PHE A 127 -11.97 -18.87 14.03
N ASN A 128 -12.14 -19.95 13.26
CA ASN A 128 -12.33 -21.30 13.82
C ASN A 128 -11.16 -22.28 13.56
N ASP A 129 -10.30 -22.04 12.57
CA ASP A 129 -9.14 -22.89 12.32
C ASP A 129 -7.91 -22.10 11.88
N ILE A 130 -7.04 -21.78 12.86
CA ILE A 130 -5.81 -21.02 12.66
C ILE A 130 -4.91 -21.71 11.63
N GLU A 131 -4.85 -23.05 11.59
CA GLU A 131 -3.94 -23.79 10.71
C GLU A 131 -4.32 -23.66 9.23
N GLN A 132 -5.62 -23.64 8.94
CA GLN A 132 -6.13 -23.57 7.57
C GLN A 132 -5.84 -22.23 6.89
N CYS A 133 -5.79 -21.17 7.68
CA CYS A 133 -5.56 -19.79 7.22
C CYS A 133 -4.10 -19.35 7.36
N THR A 134 -3.14 -20.27 7.43
CA THR A 134 -1.72 -19.93 7.46
C THR A 134 -1.08 -19.85 6.08
N VAL A 135 -0.04 -19.04 5.94
CA VAL A 135 0.85 -18.96 4.78
C VAL A 135 2.32 -18.95 5.27
N PRO A 136 3.24 -19.70 4.62
CA PRO A 136 4.66 -19.62 4.96
C PRO A 136 5.23 -18.22 4.73
N SER A 137 6.05 -17.71 5.66
CA SER A 137 6.66 -16.39 5.56
C SER A 137 7.56 -16.25 4.33
N GLU A 138 8.20 -17.34 3.89
CA GLU A 138 9.02 -17.37 2.68
C GLU A 138 8.22 -17.08 1.41
N CYS A 139 6.94 -17.50 1.36
CA CYS A 139 6.06 -17.21 0.23
C CYS A 139 5.77 -15.71 0.13
N LEU A 140 5.58 -15.01 1.26
CA LEU A 140 5.38 -13.56 1.27
C LEU A 140 6.63 -12.78 0.84
N GLN A 141 7.80 -13.42 0.83
CA GLN A 141 9.07 -12.83 0.38
C GLN A 141 9.41 -13.20 -1.08
N ASP A 142 8.70 -14.17 -1.66
CA ASP A 142 8.88 -14.59 -3.05
C ASP A 142 8.12 -13.63 -3.98
N PRO A 143 8.83 -12.90 -4.88
CA PRO A 143 8.19 -11.98 -5.80
C PRO A 143 7.20 -12.63 -6.76
N LYS A 144 7.28 -13.94 -6.98
CA LYS A 144 6.38 -14.67 -7.88
C LYS A 144 5.18 -15.26 -7.17
N PHE A 145 5.10 -15.15 -5.85
CA PHE A 145 3.99 -15.69 -5.12
C PHE A 145 2.70 -14.94 -5.46
N GLN A 146 1.62 -15.67 -5.69
CA GLN A 146 0.31 -15.13 -6.05
C GLN A 146 -0.62 -15.31 -4.86
N ILE A 147 -0.58 -14.37 -3.91
CA ILE A 147 -1.34 -14.46 -2.65
C ILE A 147 -2.86 -14.54 -2.91
N GLY A 148 -3.35 -13.87 -3.95
CA GLY A 148 -4.75 -13.93 -4.39
C GLY A 148 -5.14 -15.35 -4.79
N ALA A 149 -4.39 -15.98 -5.70
CA ALA A 149 -4.62 -17.37 -6.10
C ALA A 149 -4.50 -18.34 -4.92
N TYR A 150 -3.53 -18.15 -4.04
CA TYR A 150 -3.38 -18.96 -2.83
C TYR A 150 -4.63 -18.91 -1.94
N TRP A 151 -5.15 -17.71 -1.66
CA TRP A 151 -6.34 -17.55 -0.82
C TRP A 151 -7.61 -18.04 -1.52
N ALA A 152 -7.79 -17.73 -2.80
CA ALA A 152 -8.93 -18.21 -3.59
C ALA A 152 -8.98 -19.75 -3.63
N GLN A 153 -7.82 -20.42 -3.71
CA GLN A 153 -7.76 -21.89 -3.62
C GLN A 153 -8.25 -22.41 -2.27
N LYS A 154 -7.95 -21.72 -1.17
CA LYS A 154 -8.45 -22.07 0.17
C LYS A 154 -9.96 -21.91 0.26
N CYS A 155 -10.49 -20.80 -0.27
CA CYS A 155 -11.94 -20.57 -0.33
C CYS A 155 -12.66 -21.66 -1.15
N LEU A 156 -12.14 -22.01 -2.34
CA LEU A 156 -12.71 -23.08 -3.17
C LEU A 156 -12.68 -24.43 -2.46
N ALA A 157 -11.57 -24.76 -1.77
CA ALA A 157 -11.45 -26.01 -1.04
C ALA A 157 -12.51 -26.14 0.07
N GLU A 158 -12.81 -25.06 0.79
CA GLU A 158 -13.86 -25.03 1.82
C GLU A 158 -15.26 -25.25 1.21
N LEU A 159 -15.50 -24.72 0.00
CA LEU A 159 -16.72 -24.96 -0.74
C LEU A 159 -16.79 -26.38 -1.35
N GLY A 160 -15.75 -27.20 -1.19
CA GLY A 160 -15.64 -28.52 -1.84
C GLY A 160 -15.50 -28.42 -3.37
N GLN A 161 -14.96 -27.30 -3.86
CA GLN A 161 -14.79 -26.98 -5.27
C GLN A 161 -13.31 -26.91 -5.66
N THR A 162 -13.05 -27.05 -6.96
CA THR A 162 -11.74 -26.84 -7.57
C THR A 162 -11.94 -26.16 -8.91
N ASP A 163 -11.27 -25.03 -9.13
CA ASP A 163 -11.31 -24.30 -10.41
C ASP A 163 -9.93 -23.71 -10.71
N GLU A 164 -9.08 -24.50 -11.36
CA GLU A 164 -7.71 -24.10 -11.73
C GLU A 164 -7.68 -22.99 -12.77
N ASP A 165 -8.72 -22.85 -13.59
CA ASP A 165 -8.76 -21.83 -14.63
C ASP A 165 -9.08 -20.46 -14.03
N LEU A 166 -9.95 -20.41 -13.01
CA LEU A 166 -10.18 -19.20 -12.22
C LEU A 166 -8.90 -18.69 -11.55
N LEU A 167 -8.14 -19.59 -10.93
CA LEU A 167 -6.90 -19.24 -10.21
C LEU A 167 -5.79 -18.67 -11.11
N ARG A 168 -5.87 -18.90 -12.42
CA ARG A 168 -4.93 -18.39 -13.44
C ARG A 168 -5.36 -17.07 -14.06
N GLN A 169 -6.51 -16.53 -13.67
CA GLN A 169 -7.06 -15.28 -14.19
C GLN A 169 -6.88 -14.14 -13.19
N GLU A 170 -6.93 -12.91 -13.70
CA GLU A 170 -7.07 -11.75 -12.82
C GLU A 170 -8.43 -11.75 -12.11
N PRO A 171 -8.51 -11.27 -10.86
CA PRO A 171 -7.42 -10.60 -10.12
C PRO A 171 -6.49 -11.54 -9.34
N PHE A 172 -6.72 -12.86 -9.34
CA PHE A 172 -6.00 -13.80 -8.47
C PHE A 172 -4.56 -14.12 -8.92
N ALA A 173 -4.31 -14.14 -10.23
CA ALA A 173 -3.02 -14.49 -10.81
C ALA A 173 -1.99 -13.34 -10.86
N VAL A 174 -2.06 -12.41 -9.89
CA VAL A 174 -1.13 -11.28 -9.78
C VAL A 174 0.03 -11.66 -8.86
N GLU A 175 1.25 -11.54 -9.39
CA GLU A 175 2.48 -11.75 -8.62
C GLU A 175 2.67 -10.65 -7.57
N LEU A 176 3.08 -11.01 -6.36
CA LEU A 176 3.24 -10.08 -5.23
C LEU A 176 4.40 -9.09 -5.46
N GLY A 177 5.39 -9.45 -6.27
CA GLY A 177 6.57 -8.61 -6.50
C GLY A 177 7.40 -8.42 -5.23
N ASP A 178 8.20 -7.34 -5.19
CA ASP A 178 9.02 -7.04 -4.02
C ASP A 178 8.18 -6.37 -2.92
N ALA A 179 7.40 -7.17 -2.21
CA ALA A 179 6.40 -6.74 -1.24
C ALA A 179 6.93 -5.72 -0.21
N PRO A 180 8.11 -5.93 0.42
CA PRO A 180 8.65 -4.95 1.36
C PRO A 180 8.92 -3.59 0.71
N LEU A 181 9.45 -3.60 -0.52
CA LEU A 181 9.73 -2.37 -1.25
C LEU A 181 8.44 -1.65 -1.67
N ALA A 182 7.46 -2.38 -2.18
CA ALA A 182 6.18 -1.82 -2.61
C ALA A 182 5.46 -1.15 -1.43
N MET A 183 5.37 -1.82 -0.27
CA MET A 183 4.77 -1.24 0.92
C MET A 183 5.57 -0.07 1.50
N THR A 184 6.91 -0.11 1.40
CA THR A 184 7.75 1.03 1.76
C THR A 184 7.39 2.27 0.95
N LEU A 185 7.22 2.13 -0.36
CA LEU A 185 6.83 3.25 -1.23
C LEU A 185 5.46 3.80 -0.85
N ILE A 186 4.47 2.92 -0.63
CA ILE A 186 3.13 3.34 -0.19
C ILE A 186 3.22 4.16 1.10
N LYS A 187 3.91 3.65 2.13
CA LYS A 187 4.08 4.37 3.40
C LYS A 187 4.81 5.70 3.23
N LEU A 188 5.82 5.77 2.36
CA LEU A 188 6.52 7.03 2.10
C LEU A 188 5.58 8.05 1.44
N GLU A 189 4.72 7.65 0.51
CA GLU A 189 3.75 8.55 -0.11
C GLU A 189 2.66 8.99 0.89
N GLU A 190 2.18 8.09 1.76
CA GLU A 190 1.27 8.44 2.86
C GLU A 190 1.87 9.51 3.78
N MET A 191 3.16 9.37 4.13
CA MET A 191 3.87 10.37 4.95
C MET A 191 3.99 11.73 4.25
N GLU A 192 4.18 11.77 2.93
CA GLU A 192 4.20 13.04 2.17
C GLU A 192 2.82 13.72 2.18
N GLN A 193 1.74 12.94 2.04
CA GLN A 193 0.37 13.47 2.11
C GLN A 193 0.02 14.01 3.50
N GLU A 194 0.43 13.31 4.57
CA GLU A 194 0.21 13.74 5.96
C GLU A 194 0.90 15.08 6.29
N GLU A 195 2.05 15.37 5.68
CA GLU A 195 2.83 16.58 5.92
C GLU A 195 2.44 17.76 5.02
N GLY A 196 1.34 17.63 4.26
CA GLY A 196 0.87 18.68 3.36
C GLY A 196 1.72 18.80 2.10
N GLY A 197 2.43 17.73 1.72
CA GLY A 197 3.07 17.61 0.42
C GLY A 197 2.04 17.90 -0.68
N GLY A 198 2.36 18.85 -1.56
CA GLY A 198 1.43 19.29 -2.59
C GLY A 198 0.98 18.13 -3.47
N MET A 199 -0.24 18.22 -4.03
CA MET A 199 -0.78 17.30 -5.05
C MET A 199 0.05 17.35 -6.34
N GLY A 200 1.30 16.92 -6.28
CA GLY A 200 2.11 16.67 -7.47
C GLY A 200 1.44 15.57 -8.29
N MET A 201 1.48 15.71 -9.61
CA MET A 201 0.89 14.75 -10.57
C MET A 201 1.64 13.40 -10.63
N GLY A 202 2.34 12.98 -9.58
CA GLY A 202 3.09 11.73 -9.57
C GLY A 202 3.73 11.39 -8.23
N PRO A 203 4.35 10.19 -8.12
CA PRO A 203 4.94 9.71 -6.88
C PRO A 203 6.12 10.59 -6.45
N SER A 204 6.15 10.92 -5.17
CA SER A 204 7.17 11.75 -4.52
C SER A 204 8.53 11.05 -4.54
N PHE A 205 8.54 9.73 -4.50
CA PHE A 205 9.75 8.92 -4.55
C PHE A 205 9.94 8.20 -5.88
N SER A 206 11.20 8.01 -6.25
CA SER A 206 11.59 7.03 -7.27
C SER A 206 12.66 6.11 -6.69
N VAL A 207 12.56 4.83 -7.00
CA VAL A 207 13.49 3.81 -6.49
C VAL A 207 14.28 3.17 -7.63
N ARG A 208 15.56 2.88 -7.39
CA ARG A 208 16.39 2.07 -8.26
C ARG A 208 17.08 0.98 -7.47
N ASN A 209 17.05 -0.23 -8.01
CA ASN A 209 17.81 -1.35 -7.44
C ASN A 209 19.32 -1.12 -7.70
N CYS A 210 20.12 -1.24 -6.64
CA CYS A 210 21.56 -1.08 -6.66
C CYS A 210 22.25 -2.43 -6.44
N VAL A 211 23.58 -2.47 -6.63
CA VAL A 211 24.37 -3.66 -6.28
C VAL A 211 24.29 -3.94 -4.77
N ASN A 212 24.48 -5.22 -4.40
CA ASN A 212 24.52 -5.69 -3.02
C ASN A 212 23.20 -5.55 -2.23
N SER A 213 22.06 -5.79 -2.88
CA SER A 213 20.73 -5.81 -2.23
C SER A 213 20.37 -4.47 -1.56
N LYS A 214 20.73 -3.35 -2.19
CA LYS A 214 20.37 -2.01 -1.76
C LYS A 214 19.40 -1.36 -2.71
N TYR A 215 18.55 -0.49 -2.19
CA TYR A 215 17.70 0.39 -2.97
C TYR A 215 18.18 1.83 -2.84
N ARG A 216 18.25 2.55 -3.95
CA ARG A 216 18.46 4.00 -3.95
C ARG A 216 17.11 4.68 -4.13
N PHE A 217 16.68 5.39 -3.09
CA PHE A 217 15.51 6.23 -3.12
C PHE A 217 15.92 7.65 -3.49
N LEU A 218 15.22 8.25 -4.45
CA LEU A 218 15.35 9.65 -4.84
C LEU A 218 14.02 10.34 -4.55
N HIS A 219 14.05 11.31 -3.64
CA HIS A 219 12.94 12.20 -3.39
C HIS A 219 12.89 13.26 -4.50
N ARG A 220 11.85 13.25 -5.32
CA ARG A 220 11.80 14.03 -6.57
C ARG A 220 11.75 15.53 -6.33
N ALA A 221 11.04 15.98 -5.29
CA ALA A 221 10.85 17.39 -5.03
C ALA A 221 12.16 18.07 -4.55
N SER A 222 12.95 17.40 -3.71
CA SER A 222 14.22 17.94 -3.21
C SER A 222 15.44 17.54 -4.06
N GLY A 223 15.31 16.51 -4.91
CA GLY A 223 16.42 15.93 -5.67
C GLY A 223 17.43 15.15 -4.79
N VAL A 224 17.15 14.95 -3.50
CA VAL A 224 18.03 14.24 -2.58
C VAL A 224 17.81 12.74 -2.70
N SER A 225 18.89 11.97 -2.62
CA SER A 225 18.84 10.50 -2.66
C SER A 225 19.61 9.84 -1.55
N MET A 226 19.13 8.70 -1.07
CA MET A 226 19.75 7.88 -0.03
C MET A 226 19.63 6.40 -0.39
N GLU A 227 20.63 5.62 0.02
CA GLU A 227 20.60 4.16 -0.10
C GLU A 227 20.02 3.53 1.17
N LEU A 228 19.24 2.48 0.98
CA LEU A 228 18.68 1.67 2.05
C LEU A 228 18.93 0.19 1.75
N ASP A 229 19.43 -0.54 2.74
CA ASP A 229 19.64 -1.99 2.63
C ASP A 229 18.29 -2.70 2.64
N ARG A 230 18.10 -3.69 1.75
CA ARG A 230 16.89 -4.51 1.74
C ARG A 230 16.63 -5.17 3.09
N ARG A 231 17.67 -5.54 3.84
CA ARG A 231 17.54 -6.14 5.18
C ARG A 231 16.85 -5.20 6.16
N SER A 232 17.02 -3.89 6.03
CA SER A 232 16.31 -2.91 6.87
C SER A 232 14.81 -2.93 6.59
N LEU A 233 14.38 -3.22 5.36
CA LEU A 233 12.95 -3.37 5.03
C LEU A 233 12.35 -4.69 5.53
N LEU A 234 13.19 -5.65 5.93
CA LEU A 234 12.76 -6.92 6.52
C LEU A 234 12.77 -6.87 8.06
N ASP A 235 13.33 -5.81 8.64
CA ASP A 235 13.38 -5.60 10.08
C ASP A 235 12.13 -4.85 10.53
N ALA A 236 11.24 -5.54 11.24
CA ALA A 236 10.00 -4.96 11.75
C ALA A 236 10.22 -3.77 12.70
N SER A 237 11.41 -3.66 13.30
CA SER A 237 11.78 -2.55 14.19
C SER A 237 12.34 -1.33 13.44
N PHE A 238 12.55 -1.44 12.13
CA PHE A 238 13.10 -0.34 11.33
C PHE A 238 12.18 0.89 11.35
N ASP A 239 12.73 2.04 11.70
CA ASP A 239 12.00 3.31 11.73
C ASP A 239 12.12 4.02 10.37
N LEU A 240 11.16 3.72 9.48
CA LEU A 240 11.09 4.31 8.15
C LEU A 240 10.91 5.84 8.20
N ARG A 241 10.21 6.36 9.21
CA ARG A 241 9.97 7.80 9.38
C ARG A 241 11.26 8.52 9.80
N ALA A 242 12.04 7.96 10.72
CA ALA A 242 13.37 8.47 11.08
C ALA A 242 14.33 8.43 9.89
N TRP A 243 14.34 7.35 9.13
CA TRP A 243 15.13 7.24 7.91
C TRP A 243 14.75 8.32 6.87
N ARG A 244 13.46 8.52 6.60
CA ARG A 244 12.96 9.58 5.70
C ARG A 244 13.41 10.97 6.17
N ARG A 245 13.32 11.28 7.48
CA ARG A 245 13.79 12.55 8.03
C ARG A 245 15.27 12.78 7.76
N ASN A 246 16.11 11.74 7.89
CA ASN A 246 17.54 11.84 7.59
C ASN A 246 17.80 12.10 6.11
N LEU A 247 17.07 11.41 5.23
CA LEU A 247 17.11 11.65 3.77
C LEU A 247 16.80 13.11 3.44
N LEU A 248 15.74 13.68 4.00
CA LEU A 248 15.32 15.05 3.70
C LEU A 248 16.25 16.13 4.28
N ARG A 249 16.95 15.83 5.38
CA ARG A 249 17.94 16.76 5.98
C ARG A 249 19.25 16.82 5.22
N GLY A 250 19.53 15.87 4.31
CA GLY A 250 20.83 15.76 3.64
C GLY A 250 21.98 15.42 4.59
N ASN A 251 21.68 14.99 5.82
CA ASN A 251 22.67 14.56 6.80
C ASN A 251 22.99 13.09 6.55
N CYS A 252 23.99 12.84 5.69
CA CYS A 252 24.49 11.50 5.38
C CYS A 252 26.02 11.52 5.35
#